data_AF-A0A914RVC0-F1
#
_entry.id   AF-A0A914RVC0-F1
#
_cell.length_a   1.000
_cell.length_b   1.000
_cell.length_c   1.000
_cell.angle_alpha   90.00
_cell.angle_beta   90.00
_cell.angle_gamma   90.00
#
_symmetry.space_group_name_H-M   'P 1'
#
loop_
_entity.id
_entity.type
_entity.pdbx_description
1 polymer ?
#
loop_
_entity_poly.entity_id
_entity_poly.type
_entity_poly.pdbx_seq_one_letter_code
_entity_poly.pdbx_strand_id
1 'polypeptide(L)'
;MFTELDEGGLATYRSTMVQNKNLAVLAKKIGLDEFMLYAHGPDLCHESDLRHAMANAFEAMMAAIYLDAGIDECDRIFGNAMFGGNEDLLGAWFELEEHPLKKNGAPVLRVKDKADLVECIDSLTHHL
;
A
#
# COMPACT_ATOMS: atom_id res chain seq x y z
N MET A 1 -7.18 1.97 -10.64
CA MET A 1 -8.35 1.48 -9.88
C MET A 1 -9.37 2.57 -9.53
N PHE A 2 -9.00 3.77 -9.06
CA PHE A 2 -9.98 4.81 -8.65
C PHE A 2 -9.61 6.23 -9.11
N THR A 3 -9.75 6.56 -10.40
CA THR A 3 -9.40 7.90 -10.93
C THR A 3 -10.39 9.00 -10.56
N GLU A 4 -11.64 8.62 -10.29
CA GLU A 4 -12.74 9.56 -10.01
C GLU A 4 -12.95 9.82 -8.52
N LEU A 5 -12.19 9.16 -7.65
CA LEU A 5 -12.36 9.27 -6.20
C LEU A 5 -11.56 10.46 -5.67
N ASP A 6 -12.18 11.21 -4.76
CA ASP A 6 -11.51 12.32 -4.09
C ASP A 6 -10.50 11.85 -3.02
N GLU A 7 -9.70 12.79 -2.51
CA GLU A 7 -8.70 12.50 -1.47
C GLU A 7 -9.34 11.87 -0.23
N GLY A 8 -10.54 12.31 0.15
CA GLY A 8 -11.26 11.80 1.33
C GLY A 8 -11.60 10.30 1.20
N GLY A 9 -12.12 9.90 0.04
CA GLY A 9 -12.37 8.51 -0.28
C GLY A 9 -11.08 7.69 -0.32
N LEU A 10 -10.04 8.18 -1.00
CA LEU A 10 -8.74 7.50 -1.09
C LEU A 10 -8.08 7.35 0.28
N ALA A 11 -8.13 8.37 1.12
CA ALA A 11 -7.60 8.35 2.48
C ALA A 11 -8.34 7.34 3.37
N THR A 12 -9.66 7.20 3.18
CA THR A 12 -10.49 6.22 3.88
C THR A 12 -10.14 4.78 3.46
N TYR A 13 -9.96 4.54 2.16
CA TYR A 13 -9.49 3.23 1.69
C TYR A 13 -8.11 2.90 2.23
N ARG A 14 -7.18 3.85 2.15
CA ARG A 14 -5.82 3.69 2.70
C ARG A 14 -5.87 3.34 4.18
N SER A 15 -6.53 4.14 5.01
CA SER A 15 -6.57 3.93 6.46
C SER A 15 -7.22 2.59 6.82
N THR A 16 -8.26 2.18 6.09
CA THR A 16 -8.91 0.88 6.27
C THR A 16 -8.01 -0.30 5.90
N MET A 17 -7.19 -0.16 4.85
CA MET A 17 -6.25 -1.21 4.44
C MET A 17 -5.07 -1.33 5.42
N VAL A 18 -4.51 -0.22 5.87
CA VAL A 18 -3.31 -0.23 6.73
C VAL A 18 -3.62 -0.20 8.24
N GLN A 19 -4.89 -0.32 8.64
CA GLN A 19 -5.24 -0.38 10.06
C GLN A 19 -4.70 -1.67 10.72
N ASN A 20 -4.24 -1.56 11.97
CA ASN A 20 -3.71 -2.69 12.74
C ASN A 20 -4.63 -3.91 12.74
N LYS A 21 -5.95 -3.71 12.83
CA LYS A 21 -6.92 -4.81 12.78
C LYS A 21 -6.84 -5.59 11.47
N ASN A 22 -6.70 -4.90 10.34
CA ASN A 22 -6.58 -5.55 9.03
C ASN A 22 -5.21 -6.23 8.90
N LEU A 23 -4.13 -5.54 9.26
CA LEU A 23 -2.77 -6.09 9.19
C LEU A 23 -2.60 -7.35 10.05
N ALA A 24 -3.22 -7.41 11.23
CA ALA A 24 -3.24 -8.62 12.05
C ALA A 24 -3.96 -9.79 11.38
N VAL A 25 -5.06 -9.51 10.65
CA VAL A 25 -5.77 -10.53 9.86
C VAL A 25 -4.90 -11.02 8.70
N LEU A 26 -4.21 -10.11 8.00
CA LEU A 26 -3.30 -10.48 6.91
C LEU A 26 -2.12 -11.31 7.43
N ALA A 27 -1.52 -10.92 8.55
CA ALA A 27 -0.47 -11.67 9.24
C ALA A 27 -0.90 -13.10 9.52
N LYS A 28 -2.12 -13.29 10.04
CA LYS A 28 -2.67 -14.63 10.28
C LYS A 28 -2.91 -15.39 8.99
N LYS A 29 -3.42 -14.73 7.96
CA LYS A 29 -3.72 -15.35 6.66
C LYS A 29 -2.47 -15.93 5.99
N ILE A 30 -1.31 -15.30 6.20
CA ILE A 30 -0.02 -15.80 5.69
C ILE A 30 0.70 -16.74 6.68
N GLY A 31 0.07 -17.07 7.81
CA GLY A 31 0.61 -17.97 8.83
C GLY A 31 1.74 -17.37 9.67
N LEU A 32 1.87 -16.04 9.75
CA LEU A 32 2.98 -15.39 10.45
C LEU A 32 3.00 -15.70 11.96
N ASP A 33 1.83 -15.93 12.57
CA ASP A 33 1.68 -16.28 13.98
C ASP A 33 2.43 -17.56 14.37
N GLU A 34 2.57 -18.52 13.45
CA GLU A 34 3.30 -19.78 13.70
C GLU A 34 4.83 -19.58 13.81
N PHE A 35 5.34 -18.45 13.30
CA PHE A 35 6.78 -18.13 13.27
C PHE A 35 7.16 -17.03 14.25
N MET A 36 6.18 -16.38 14.89
CA MET A 36 6.45 -15.30 15.84
C MET A 36 7.06 -15.82 17.14
N LEU A 37 8.23 -15.30 17.50
CA LEU A 37 8.87 -15.55 18.79
C LEU A 37 8.20 -14.71 19.88
N TYR A 38 7.18 -15.29 20.53
CA TYR A 38 6.48 -14.63 21.62
C TYR A 38 7.00 -15.08 22.99
N ALA A 39 7.49 -14.13 23.79
CA ALA A 39 8.21 -14.42 25.03
C ALA A 39 7.31 -14.72 26.25
N HIS A 40 5.99 -14.48 26.19
CA HIS A 40 5.10 -14.67 27.33
C HIS A 40 4.21 -15.90 27.12
N GLY A 41 4.05 -16.71 28.19
CA GLY A 41 3.17 -17.87 28.17
C GLY A 41 1.69 -17.49 27.94
N PRO A 42 0.85 -18.45 27.51
CA PRO A 42 -0.55 -18.22 27.14
C PRO A 42 -1.42 -17.56 28.22
N ASP A 43 -1.01 -17.60 29.49
CA ASP A 43 -1.74 -17.01 30.62
C ASP A 43 -1.56 -15.49 30.80
N LEU A 44 -0.61 -14.86 30.08
CA LEU A 44 -0.25 -13.43 30.26
C LEU A 44 -0.55 -12.56 29.04
N CYS A 45 -1.10 -13.11 27.96
CA CYS A 45 -1.33 -12.38 26.71
C CYS A 45 -2.83 -12.27 26.41
N HIS A 46 -3.36 -11.05 26.40
CA HIS A 46 -4.71 -10.83 25.90
C HIS A 46 -4.71 -11.00 24.37
N GLU A 47 -5.83 -11.46 23.82
CA GLU A 47 -6.02 -11.59 22.37
C GLU A 47 -5.80 -10.25 21.63
N SER A 48 -6.09 -9.11 22.30
CA SER A 48 -5.77 -7.77 21.78
C SER A 48 -4.27 -7.56 21.60
N ASP A 49 -3.47 -7.95 22.58
CA ASP A 49 -2.02 -7.73 22.60
C ASP A 49 -1.36 -8.58 21.50
N LEU A 50 -1.83 -9.81 21.34
CA LEU A 50 -1.41 -10.68 20.25
C LEU A 50 -1.72 -10.06 18.88
N ARG A 51 -2.94 -9.53 18.67
CA ARG A 51 -3.29 -8.87 17.40
C ARG A 51 -2.42 -7.65 17.11
N HIS A 52 -2.09 -6.85 18.12
CA HIS A 52 -1.16 -5.73 17.96
C HIS A 52 0.25 -6.19 17.60
N ALA A 53 0.75 -7.23 18.27
CA ALA A 53 2.04 -7.82 17.96
C ALA A 53 2.07 -8.39 16.53
N MET A 54 1.00 -9.05 16.09
CA MET A 54 0.88 -9.59 14.73
C MET A 54 0.88 -8.49 13.66
N ALA A 55 0.16 -7.40 13.88
CA ALA A 55 0.16 -6.25 12.98
C ALA A 55 1.58 -5.65 12.85
N ASN A 56 2.25 -5.40 13.98
CA ASN A 56 3.60 -4.87 14.01
C ASN A 56 4.60 -5.83 13.35
N ALA A 57 4.45 -7.15 13.57
CA ALA A 57 5.30 -8.17 12.95
C ALA A 57 5.10 -8.21 11.43
N PHE A 58 3.88 -8.03 10.94
CA PHE A 58 3.61 -7.93 9.51
C PHE A 58 4.30 -6.71 8.88
N GLU A 59 4.19 -5.54 9.50
CA GLU A 59 4.88 -4.33 9.03
C GLU A 59 6.40 -4.51 9.05
N ALA A 60 6.95 -5.09 10.12
CA ALA A 60 8.38 -5.37 10.24
C ALA A 60 8.87 -6.36 9.17
N MET A 61 8.08 -7.39 8.88
CA MET A 61 8.35 -8.35 7.80
C MET A 61 8.33 -7.66 6.43
N MET A 62 7.33 -6.81 6.16
CA MET A 62 7.26 -6.04 4.90
C MET A 62 8.45 -5.10 4.76
N ALA A 63 8.90 -4.47 5.85
CA ALA A 63 10.09 -3.64 5.85
C ALA A 63 11.36 -4.45 5.58
N ALA A 64 11.49 -5.66 6.15
CA ALA A 64 12.62 -6.55 5.88
C ALA A 64 12.64 -6.99 4.41
N ILE A 65 11.49 -7.36 3.83
CA ILE A 65 11.35 -7.70 2.41
C ILE A 65 11.73 -6.49 1.54
N TYR A 66 11.28 -5.29 1.89
CA TYR A 66 11.62 -4.08 1.14
C TYR A 66 13.14 -3.85 1.10
N LEU A 67 13.82 -4.04 2.24
CA LEU A 67 15.26 -3.86 2.34
C LEU A 67 16.05 -4.93 1.57
N ASP A 68 15.52 -6.16 1.47
CA ASP A 68 16.19 -7.29 0.82
C ASP A 68 15.90 -7.36 -0.70
N ALA A 69 14.65 -7.16 -1.09
CA ALA A 69 14.16 -7.44 -2.45
C ALA A 69 13.49 -6.25 -3.16
N GLY A 70 13.31 -5.11 -2.47
CA GLY A 70 12.74 -3.89 -3.06
C GLY A 70 11.21 -3.87 -3.11
N ILE A 71 10.68 -2.81 -3.72
CA ILE A 71 9.24 -2.48 -3.68
C ILE A 71 8.36 -3.44 -4.49
N ASP A 72 8.87 -4.00 -5.60
CA ASP A 72 8.09 -4.86 -6.48
C ASP A 72 7.69 -6.16 -5.77
N GLU A 73 8.62 -6.75 -4.99
CA GLU A 73 8.32 -7.92 -4.18
C GLU A 73 7.39 -7.59 -3.00
N CYS A 74 7.51 -6.40 -2.40
CA CYS A 74 6.55 -5.94 -1.40
C CYS A 74 5.13 -5.84 -1.98
N ASP A 75 4.98 -5.22 -3.15
CA ASP A 75 3.67 -5.07 -3.79
C ASP A 75 3.07 -6.43 -4.16
N ARG A 76 3.89 -7.34 -4.70
CA ARG A 76 3.47 -8.71 -5.00
C ARG A 76 2.97 -9.43 -3.75
N ILE A 77 3.74 -9.42 -2.66
CA ILE A 77 3.39 -10.12 -1.42
C ILE A 77 2.17 -9.49 -0.76
N PHE A 78 2.11 -8.16 -0.69
CA PHE A 78 0.98 -7.43 -0.10
C PHE A 78 -0.32 -7.65 -0.89
N GLY A 79 -0.26 -7.56 -2.23
CA GLY A 79 -1.40 -7.82 -3.11
C GLY A 79 -1.94 -9.25 -2.95
N ASN A 80 -1.05 -10.26 -2.89
CA ASN A 80 -1.45 -11.65 -2.64
C ASN A 80 -2.04 -11.85 -1.23
N ALA A 81 -1.45 -11.22 -0.20
CA ALA A 81 -2.00 -11.29 1.15
C ALA A 81 -3.42 -10.68 1.21
N MET A 82 -3.64 -9.54 0.56
CA MET A 82 -4.94 -8.87 0.51
C MET A 82 -5.96 -9.65 -0.32
N PHE A 83 -5.63 -9.96 -1.58
CA PHE A 83 -6.61 -10.38 -2.58
C PHE A 83 -6.41 -11.80 -3.11
N GLY A 84 -5.44 -12.58 -2.61
CA GLY A 84 -5.15 -13.92 -3.13
C GLY A 84 -6.28 -14.96 -3.04
N GLY A 85 -7.42 -14.61 -2.42
CA GLY A 85 -8.64 -15.43 -2.44
C GLY A 85 -9.66 -15.03 -3.51
N ASN A 86 -9.39 -14.00 -4.30
CA ASN A 86 -10.26 -13.48 -5.35
C ASN A 86 -9.41 -13.03 -6.55
N GLU A 87 -9.40 -13.83 -7.62
CA GLU A 87 -8.59 -13.60 -8.81
C GLU A 87 -8.92 -12.27 -9.51
N ASP A 88 -10.20 -11.88 -9.55
CA ASP A 88 -10.62 -10.62 -10.18
C ASP A 88 -10.02 -9.40 -9.46
N LEU A 89 -10.07 -9.41 -8.12
CA LEU A 89 -9.51 -8.33 -7.31
C LEU A 89 -7.97 -8.33 -7.34
N LEU A 90 -7.36 -9.50 -7.38
CA LEU A 90 -5.91 -9.63 -7.51
C LEU A 90 -5.42 -9.12 -8.87
N GLY A 91 -6.12 -9.46 -9.95
CA GLY A 91 -5.87 -8.93 -11.28
C GLY A 91 -6.01 -7.42 -11.32
N ALA A 92 -7.11 -6.88 -10.78
CA ALA A 92 -7.32 -5.43 -10.72
C ALA A 92 -6.29 -4.66 -9.87
N TRP A 93 -5.65 -5.32 -8.90
CA TRP A 93 -4.55 -4.74 -8.11
C TRP A 93 -3.27 -4.56 -8.96
N PHE A 94 -2.91 -5.57 -9.76
CA PHE A 94 -1.68 -5.55 -10.56
C PHE A 94 -1.85 -4.90 -11.95
N GLU A 95 -3.06 -4.92 -12.51
CA GLU A 95 -3.39 -4.35 -13.81
C GLU A 95 -3.93 -2.91 -13.67
N LEU A 96 -3.12 -2.04 -13.07
CA LEU A 96 -3.48 -0.62 -12.93
C LEU A 96 -3.48 0.08 -14.28
N GLU A 97 -4.66 0.56 -14.70
CA GLU A 97 -4.76 1.42 -15.87
C GLU A 97 -3.91 2.68 -15.73
N GLU A 98 -3.25 3.07 -16.83
CA GLU A 98 -2.57 4.36 -16.90
C GLU A 98 -3.55 5.52 -16.66
N HIS A 99 -3.04 6.55 -15.98
CA HIS A 99 -3.79 7.76 -15.71
C HIS A 99 -4.30 8.42 -17.01
N PRO A 100 -5.57 8.89 -17.08
CA PRO A 100 -6.14 9.49 -18.29
C PRO A 100 -5.29 10.60 -18.92
N LEU A 101 -4.64 11.44 -18.09
CA LEU A 101 -3.74 12.50 -18.57
C LEU A 101 -2.52 11.97 -19.32
N LYS A 102 -1.98 10.79 -18.96
CA LYS A 102 -0.88 10.16 -19.70
C LYS A 102 -1.36 9.55 -21.01
N LYS A 103 -2.52 8.89 -20.99
CA LYS A 103 -3.14 8.30 -22.20
C LYS A 103 -3.41 9.34 -23.29
N ASN A 104 -3.80 10.55 -22.90
CA ASN A 104 -4.15 11.63 -23.83
C ASN A 104 -2.93 12.42 -24.37
N GLY A 105 -1.70 11.98 -24.07
CA GLY A 105 -0.48 12.67 -24.52
C GLY A 105 -0.28 14.05 -23.89
N ALA A 106 -0.94 14.34 -22.77
CA ALA A 106 -0.70 15.58 -22.06
C ALA A 106 0.76 15.61 -21.59
N PRO A 107 1.46 16.76 -21.70
CA PRO A 107 2.83 16.86 -21.22
C PRO A 107 2.87 16.50 -19.73
N VAL A 108 3.56 15.41 -19.41
CA VAL A 108 3.81 15.01 -18.02
C VAL A 108 4.90 15.93 -17.49
N LEU A 109 4.47 17.03 -16.91
CA LEU A 109 5.35 17.98 -16.25
C LEU A 109 5.93 17.31 -15.00
N ARG A 110 7.19 16.86 -15.08
CA ARG A 110 7.94 16.38 -13.92
C ARG A 110 8.49 17.58 -13.18
N VAL A 111 7.73 18.04 -12.20
CA VAL A 111 8.20 19.02 -11.22
C VAL A 111 9.13 18.29 -10.25
N LYS A 112 10.44 18.49 -10.38
CA LYS A 112 11.44 17.96 -9.43
C LYS A 112 11.74 18.96 -8.31
N ASP A 113 11.52 20.24 -8.55
CA ASP A 113 11.67 21.29 -7.54
C ASP A 113 10.75 22.51 -7.76
N LYS A 114 10.89 23.54 -6.91
CA LYS A 114 10.09 24.78 -7.01
C LYS A 114 10.36 25.57 -8.28
N ALA A 115 11.56 25.48 -8.87
CA ALA A 115 11.89 26.19 -10.10
C ALA A 115 11.16 25.54 -11.29
N ASP A 116 11.13 24.20 -11.34
CA ASP A 116 10.36 23.46 -12.34
C ASP A 116 8.86 23.80 -12.28
N LEU A 117 8.34 24.06 -11.08
CA LEU A 117 6.94 24.43 -10.84
C LEU A 117 6.60 25.80 -11.43
N VAL A 118 7.52 26.76 -11.35
CA VAL A 118 7.36 28.11 -11.91
C VAL A 118 7.45 28.04 -13.45
N GLU A 119 8.44 27.33 -14.00
CA GLU A 119 8.55 27.14 -15.45
C GLU A 119 7.33 26.42 -16.04
N CYS A 120 6.78 25.42 -15.32
CA CYS A 120 5.53 24.76 -15.71
C CYS A 120 4.36 25.73 -15.80
N ILE A 121 4.17 26.57 -14.78
CA ILE A 121 3.09 27.55 -14.74
C ILE A 121 3.25 28.59 -15.85
N ASP A 122 4.47 29.06 -16.09
CA ASP A 122 4.78 30.03 -17.16
C ASP A 122 4.58 29.44 -18.57
N SER A 123 4.84 28.14 -18.76
CA SER A 123 4.59 27.46 -20.04
C SER A 123 3.10 27.30 -20.35
N LEU A 124 2.26 27.17 -19.32
CA LEU A 124 0.81 27.02 -19.44
C LEU A 124 0.10 28.35 -19.68
N THR A 125 0.63 29.46 -19.16
CA THR A 125 0.09 30.82 -19.39
C THR A 125 0.43 31.39 -20.76
N HIS A 126 1.42 30.85 -21.48
CA HIS A 126 1.73 31.23 -22.87
C HIS A 126 0.96 30.45 -23.94
N HIS A 127 0.12 29.48 -23.54
CA HIS A 127 -0.74 28.70 -24.44
C HIS A 127 -2.24 28.97 -24.24
N LEU A 128 -2.59 30.01 -23.48
CA LEU A 128 -3.93 30.62 -23.39
C LEU A 128 -3.90 32.03 -23.98
#